data_AF-A0A9X3BGC1-F1
#
_entry.id   AF-A0A9X3BGC1-F1
#
_cell.length_a   1.000
_cell.length_b   1.000
_cell.length_c   1.000
_cell.angle_alpha   90.00
_cell.angle_beta   90.00
_cell.angle_gamma   90.00
#
_symmetry.space_group_name_H-M   'P 1'
#
loop_
_entity.id
_entity.type
_entity.pdbx_description
1 polymer ?
#
loop_
_entity_poly.entity_id
_entity_poly.type
_entity_poly.pdbx_seq_one_letter_code
_entity_poly.pdbx_strand_id
1 'polypeptide(L)'
;MIKQCAIILGCLTIGELIVSLTGIKLPASIIGMILLTVSLRAGWIKVQSVKEIADLLTKNLAFFFVPSGVAIMLYLKVIQASFWPIVISALGSTVIILMVTGWVHQVLRKKGASKVSTATTHD
;
A
#
# COMPACT_ATOMS: atom_id res chain seq x y z
N MET A 1 18.27 -1.93 16.21
CA MET A 1 16.84 -2.30 16.17
C MET A 1 15.89 -1.21 16.69
N ILE A 2 15.96 -0.80 17.96
CA ILE A 2 15.01 0.21 18.53
C ILE A 2 15.05 1.56 17.78
N LYS A 3 16.25 2.06 17.46
CA LYS A 3 16.42 3.27 16.63
C LYS A 3 15.76 3.16 15.24
N GLN A 4 15.72 1.96 14.66
CA GLN A 4 15.16 1.70 13.33
C GLN A 4 13.63 1.63 13.38
N CYS A 5 13.08 0.97 14.40
CA CYS A 5 11.64 1.02 14.69
C CYS A 5 11.16 2.46 14.91
N ALA A 6 11.91 3.24 15.70
CA ALA A 6 11.57 4.64 15.96
C ALA A 6 11.53 5.50 14.69
N ILE A 7 12.34 5.18 13.66
CA ILE A 7 12.28 5.88 12.37
C ILE A 7 10.99 5.57 11.63
N ILE A 8 10.58 4.29 11.53
CA ILE A 8 9.34 3.91 10.84
C ILE A 8 8.11 4.44 11.58
N LEU A 9 8.06 4.25 12.91
CA LEU A 9 6.96 4.74 13.75
C LEU A 9 6.92 6.27 13.78
N GLY A 10 8.08 6.94 13.91
CA GLY A 10 8.16 8.39 13.87
C GLY A 10 7.69 8.97 12.54
N CYS A 11 8.05 8.33 11.42
CA CYS A 11 7.55 8.71 10.10
C CYS A 11 6.03 8.54 9.98
N LEU A 12 5.48 7.47 10.54
CA LEU A 12 4.03 7.25 10.59
C LEU A 12 3.33 8.31 11.45
N THR A 13 3.87 8.63 12.63
CA THR A 13 3.35 9.68 13.53
C THR A 13 3.39 11.04 12.86
N ILE A 14 4.47 11.38 12.15
CA ILE A 14 4.56 12.63 11.39
C ILE A 14 3.55 12.63 10.24
N GLY A 15 3.36 11.50 9.55
CA GLY A 15 2.34 11.38 8.51
C GLY A 15 0.91 11.56 9.04
N GLU A 16 0.62 11.05 10.24
CA GLU A 16 -0.66 11.25 10.94
C GLU A 16 -0.83 12.72 11.34
N LEU A 17 0.21 13.34 11.90
CA LEU A 17 0.22 14.76 12.23
C LEU A 17 -0.07 15.63 11.00
N ILE A 18 0.56 15.35 9.85
CA ILE A 18 0.34 16.06 8.59
C ILE A 18 -1.10 15.87 8.09
N VAL A 19 -1.65 14.65 8.17
CA VAL A 19 -3.05 14.38 7.78
C VAL A 19 -4.02 15.15 8.67
N SER A 20 -3.79 15.12 9.98
CA SER A 20 -4.59 15.83 10.98
C SER A 20 -4.53 17.35 10.79
N LEU A 21 -3.39 17.91 10.38
CA LEU A 21 -3.25 19.35 10.07
C LEU A 21 -3.86 19.74 8.71
N THR A 22 -3.69 18.90 7.68
CA THR A 22 -4.11 19.24 6.30
C THR A 22 -5.57 18.85 6.04
N GLY A 23 -6.20 18.06 6.91
CA GLY A 23 -7.60 17.61 6.78
C GLY A 23 -7.86 16.70 5.58
N ILE A 24 -6.81 16.15 4.95
CA ILE A 24 -6.92 15.31 3.76
C ILE A 24 -7.42 13.93 4.16
N LYS A 25 -8.44 13.40 3.47
CA LYS A 25 -9.01 12.05 3.67
C LYS A 25 -8.09 10.90 3.18
N LEU A 26 -6.77 11.05 3.29
CA LEU A 26 -5.83 10.01 2.92
C LEU A 26 -5.37 9.27 4.18
N PRO A 27 -5.19 7.94 4.13
CA PRO A 27 -4.63 7.19 5.24
C PRO A 27 -3.24 7.71 5.59
N ALA A 28 -2.98 7.96 6.88
CA ALA A 28 -1.69 8.42 7.38
C ALA A 28 -0.51 7.51 6.93
N SER A 29 -0.77 6.21 6.73
CA SER A 29 0.22 5.27 6.20
C SER A 29 0.74 5.64 4.81
N ILE A 30 -0.10 6.17 3.92
CA ILE A 30 0.32 6.61 2.57
C ILE A 30 1.24 7.83 2.69
N ILE A 31 0.86 8.80 3.53
CA ILE A 31 1.68 10.00 3.77
C ILE A 31 3.02 9.60 4.38
N GLY A 32 3.03 8.72 5.39
CA GLY A 32 4.25 8.20 5.99
C GLY A 32 5.16 7.48 4.99
N MET A 33 4.60 6.72 4.04
CA MET A 33 5.40 6.07 3.00
C MET A 33 6.06 7.10 2.05
N ILE A 34 5.32 8.16 1.68
CA ILE A 34 5.85 9.25 0.85
C ILE A 34 6.94 10.01 1.61
N LEU A 35 6.68 10.35 2.88
CA LEU A 35 7.63 11.06 3.75
C LEU A 35 8.92 10.26 3.94
N LEU A 36 8.81 8.94 4.14
CA LEU A 36 9.96 8.04 4.26
C LEU A 36 10.77 8.02 2.96
N THR A 37 10.08 7.99 1.82
CA THR A 37 10.70 8.00 0.49
C THR A 37 11.46 9.31 0.25
N VAL A 38 10.86 10.46 0.57
CA VAL A 38 11.50 11.78 0.47
C VAL A 38 12.70 11.88 1.40
N SER A 39 12.58 11.39 2.64
CA SER A 39 13.69 11.41 3.61
C SER A 39 14.86 10.51 3.19
N LEU A 40 14.59 9.38 2.54
CA LEU A 40 15.62 8.54 1.92
C LEU A 40 16.27 9.24 0.73
N ARG A 41 15.49 9.93 -0.11
CA ARG A 41 16.01 10.71 -1.25
C ARG A 41 16.88 11.89 -0.81
N ALA A 42 16.54 12.52 0.31
CA ALA A 42 17.33 13.61 0.91
C ALA A 42 18.63 13.12 1.58
N GLY A 43 18.88 11.81 1.66
CA GLY A 43 20.11 11.24 2.24
C GLY A 43 20.20 11.34 3.77
N TRP A 44 19.15 11.81 4.45
CA TRP A 44 19.14 12.03 5.90
C TRP A 44 19.09 10.71 6.70
N ILE A 45 18.61 9.62 6.08
CA ILE A 45 18.40 8.30 6.71
C ILE A 45 19.11 7.20 5.89
N LYS A 46 19.91 6.38 6.57
CA LYS A 46 20.56 5.20 5.96
C LYS A 46 19.50 4.17 5.54
N VAL A 47 19.46 3.87 4.24
CA VAL A 47 18.55 2.88 3.63
C VAL A 47 18.67 1.50 4.31
N GLN A 48 19.89 1.07 4.64
CA GLN A 48 20.14 -0.20 5.34
C GLN A 48 19.39 -0.29 6.67
N SER A 49 19.32 0.82 7.41
CA SER A 49 18.70 0.85 8.73
C SER A 49 17.19 0.64 8.66
N VAL A 50 16.51 1.19 7.64
CA VAL A 50 15.07 1.00 7.44
C VAL A 50 14.77 -0.40 6.88
N LYS A 51 15.61 -0.89 5.97
CA LYS A 51 15.40 -2.18 5.30
C LYS A 51 15.45 -3.36 6.28
N GLU A 52 16.41 -3.40 7.19
CA GLU A 52 16.52 -4.50 8.17
C GLU A 52 15.28 -4.65 9.04
N ILE A 53 14.73 -3.54 9.56
CA ILE A 53 13.54 -3.60 10.41
C ILE A 53 12.28 -3.88 9.60
N ALA A 54 12.17 -3.36 8.38
CA ALA A 54 11.05 -3.65 7.50
C ALA A 54 11.01 -5.14 7.13
N ASP A 55 12.17 -5.75 6.88
CA ASP A 55 12.29 -7.19 6.63
C ASP A 55 11.90 -8.00 7.88
N LEU A 56 12.35 -7.58 9.07
CA LEU A 56 11.98 -8.19 10.34
C LEU A 56 10.47 -8.14 10.60
N LEU A 57 9.84 -6.98 10.37
CA LEU A 57 8.39 -6.79 10.53
C LEU A 57 7.59 -7.59 9.51
N THR A 58 8.05 -7.63 8.26
CA THR A 58 7.40 -8.40 7.19
C THR A 58 7.54 -9.90 7.44
N LYS A 59 8.70 -10.34 7.94
CA LYS A 59 8.95 -11.74 8.32
C LYS A 59 8.08 -12.17 9.51
N ASN A 60 7.80 -11.27 10.45
CA ASN A 60 6.93 -11.53 11.60
C ASN A 60 5.51 -10.97 11.42
N LEU A 61 5.10 -10.67 10.19
CA LEU A 61 3.81 -10.04 9.90
C LEU A 61 2.65 -10.89 10.41
N ALA A 62 2.75 -12.22 10.30
CA ALA A 62 1.78 -13.15 10.86
C ALA A 62 1.50 -12.90 12.36
N PHE A 63 2.53 -12.58 13.16
CA PHE A 63 2.36 -12.28 14.59
C PHE A 63 1.53 -11.01 14.81
N PHE A 64 1.68 -9.97 13.97
CA PHE A 64 0.86 -8.76 14.04
C PHE A 64 -0.59 -8.99 13.58
N PHE A 65 -0.82 -9.98 12.71
CA PHE A 65 -2.16 -10.36 12.28
C PHE A 65 -2.91 -11.19 13.33
N VAL A 66 -2.22 -11.87 14.26
CA VAL A 66 -2.89 -12.67 15.31
C VAL A 66 -3.81 -11.81 16.19
N PRO A 67 -3.37 -10.70 16.82
CA PRO A 67 -4.27 -9.84 17.61
C PRO A 67 -5.45 -9.29 16.81
N SER A 68 -5.22 -8.87 15.57
CA SER A 68 -6.28 -8.37 14.69
C SER A 68 -7.28 -9.47 14.31
N GLY A 69 -6.81 -10.70 14.12
CA GLY A 69 -7.65 -11.87 13.84
C GLY A 69 -8.49 -12.29 15.04
N VAL A 70 -7.91 -12.27 16.25
CA VAL A 70 -8.64 -12.54 17.49
C VAL A 70 -9.73 -11.50 17.73
N ALA A 71 -9.50 -10.22 17.41
CA ALA A 71 -10.53 -9.19 17.48
C ALA A 71 -11.73 -9.49 16.56
N ILE A 72 -11.48 -10.06 15.37
CA ILE A 72 -12.53 -10.50 14.43
C ILE A 72 -13.30 -11.71 14.97
N MET A 73 -12.70 -12.54 15.84
CA MET A 73 -13.39 -13.70 16.42
C MET A 73 -14.68 -13.33 17.17
N LEU A 74 -14.74 -12.14 17.76
CA LEU A 74 -15.93 -11.59 18.42
C LEU A 74 -17.13 -11.42 17.47
N TYR A 75 -16.88 -11.29 16.17
CA TYR A 75 -17.90 -11.06 15.13
C TYR A 75 -18.15 -12.29 14.26
N LEU A 76 -17.59 -13.47 14.59
CA LEU A 76 -17.71 -14.68 13.77
C LEU A 76 -19.14 -15.11 13.50
N LYS A 77 -20.05 -14.90 14.46
CA LYS A 77 -21.47 -15.25 14.27
C LYS A 77 -22.12 -14.44 13.14
N VAL A 78 -21.79 -13.15 13.02
CA VAL A 78 -22.29 -12.26 11.95
C VAL A 78 -21.64 -12.61 10.62
N ILE A 79 -20.34 -12.88 10.64
CA ILE A 79 -19.58 -13.29 9.46
C ILE A 79 -20.09 -14.62 8.91
N GLN A 80 -20.41 -15.59 9.77
CA GLN A 80 -20.94 -16.89 9.36
C GLN A 80 -22.31 -16.76 8.69
N ALA A 81 -23.18 -15.88 9.18
CA ALA A 81 -24.48 -15.62 8.57
C ALA A 81 -24.37 -14.98 7.17
N SER A 82 -23.34 -14.17 6.93
CA SER A 82 -23.09 -13.48 5.66
C SER A 82 -21.88 -14.01 4.90
N PHE A 83 -21.46 -15.25 5.16
CA PHE A 83 -20.21 -15.77 4.61
C PHE A 83 -20.21 -15.77 3.07
N TRP A 84 -21.33 -16.17 2.49
CA TRP A 84 -21.49 -16.25 1.03
C TRP A 84 -21.37 -14.89 0.33
N PRO A 85 -22.11 -13.85 0.72
CA PRO A 85 -21.94 -12.52 0.14
C PRO A 85 -20.55 -11.92 0.38
N ILE A 86 -19.89 -12.19 1.50
CA ILE A 86 -18.52 -11.70 1.77
C ILE A 86 -17.53 -12.32 0.78
N VAL A 87 -17.55 -13.64 0.60
CA VAL A 87 -16.63 -14.34 -0.29
C VAL A 87 -16.87 -13.94 -1.75
N ILE A 88 -18.12 -13.88 -2.18
CA ILE A 88 -18.48 -13.53 -3.56
C ILE A 88 -18.10 -12.07 -3.87
N SER A 89 -18.38 -11.13 -2.95
CA SER A 89 -18.01 -9.73 -3.15
C SER A 89 -16.49 -9.51 -3.13
N ALA A 90 -15.76 -10.19 -2.25
CA ALA A 90 -14.30 -10.08 -2.18
C ALA A 90 -13.61 -10.66 -3.44
N LEU A 91 -13.97 -11.88 -3.84
CA LEU A 91 -13.42 -12.50 -5.05
C LEU A 91 -13.87 -11.76 -6.31
N GLY A 92 -15.16 -11.43 -6.40
CA GLY A 92 -15.74 -10.71 -7.52
C GLY A 92 -15.08 -9.34 -7.73
N SER A 93 -14.97 -8.54 -6.67
CA SER A 93 -14.30 -7.24 -6.75
C SER A 93 -12.82 -7.38 -7.13
N THR A 94 -12.11 -8.37 -6.59
CA THR A 94 -10.71 -8.63 -6.94
C THR A 94 -10.55 -8.92 -8.43
N VAL A 95 -11.36 -9.83 -8.99
CA VAL A 95 -11.31 -10.16 -10.43
C VAL A 95 -11.65 -8.95 -11.29
N ILE A 96 -12.69 -8.19 -10.92
CA ILE A 96 -13.11 -6.99 -11.64
C ILE A 96 -12.00 -5.92 -11.60
N ILE A 97 -11.40 -5.64 -10.44
CA ILE A 97 -10.31 -4.66 -10.29
C ILE A 97 -9.11 -5.08 -11.15
N LEU A 98 -8.75 -6.36 -11.17
CA LEU A 98 -7.65 -6.87 -12.00
C LEU A 98 -7.96 -6.72 -13.50
N MET A 99 -9.18 -7.07 -13.94
CA MET A 99 -9.60 -6.89 -15.34
C MET A 99 -9.57 -5.42 -15.75
N VAL A 100 -10.17 -4.53 -14.94
CA VAL A 100 -10.23 -3.10 -15.23
C VAL A 100 -8.83 -2.49 -15.27
N THR A 101 -7.99 -2.81 -14.29
CA THR A 101 -6.60 -2.31 -14.25
C THR A 101 -5.79 -2.80 -15.45
N GLY A 102 -5.92 -4.09 -15.78
CA GLY A 102 -5.26 -4.68 -16.95
C GLY A 102 -5.72 -4.05 -18.26
N TRP A 103 -7.03 -3.82 -18.41
CA TRP A 103 -7.59 -3.19 -19.60
C TRP A 103 -7.19 -1.72 -19.72
N VAL A 104 -7.26 -0.95 -18.64
CA VAL A 104 -6.80 0.45 -18.59
C VAL A 104 -5.33 0.54 -19.00
N HIS A 105 -4.48 -0.34 -18.46
CA HIS A 105 -3.07 -0.40 -18.83
C HIS A 105 -2.89 -0.74 -20.31
N GLN A 106 -3.64 -1.70 -20.84
CA GLN A 106 -3.57 -2.08 -22.26
C GLN A 106 -4.04 -0.96 -23.19
N VAL A 107 -5.08 -0.21 -22.81
CA VAL A 107 -5.61 0.94 -23.57
C VAL A 107 -4.61 2.10 -23.59
N LEU A 108 -4.00 2.42 -22.44
CA LEU A 108 -2.97 3.45 -22.35
C LEU A 108 -1.73 3.07 -23.18
N ARG A 109 -1.33 1.80 -23.14
CA ARG A 109 -0.19 1.31 -23.93
C ARG A 109 -0.48 1.29 -25.44
N LYS A 110 -1.71 0.99 -25.84
CA LYS A 110 -2.15 1.03 -27.25
C LYS A 110 -2.19 2.47 -27.80
N LYS A 111 -2.56 3.46 -26.98
CA LYS A 111 -2.47 4.90 -27.32
C LYS A 111 -1.03 5.42 -27.34
N GLY A 112 -0.16 4.92 -26.46
CA GLY A 112 1.27 5.27 -26.44
C GLY A 112 2.05 4.71 -27.66
N ALA A 113 1.74 3.49 -28.09
CA ALA A 113 2.38 2.88 -29.27
C ALA A 113 2.01 3.57 -30.59
N SER A 114 0.81 4.18 -30.68
CA SER A 114 0.39 4.95 -31.86
C SER A 114 1.09 6.31 -32.00
N LYS A 115 1.82 6.78 -30.97
CA LYS A 115 2.61 8.02 -31.01
C LYS A 115 4.11 7.78 -31.29
N VAL A 116 4.60 6.54 -31.20
CA VAL A 116 6.00 6.20 -31.49
C VAL A 116 6.18 5.73 -32.94
N SER A 117 5.18 5.10 -33.55
CA SER A 117 5.21 4.66 -34.96
C SER A 117 4.90 5.76 -35.99
N THR A 118 5.18 7.02 -35.66
CA THR A 118 5.08 8.15 -36.62
C THR A 118 6.31 9.06 -36.59
N ALA A 119 7.36 8.65 -35.87
CA ALA A 119 8.63 9.38 -35.77
C ALA A 119 9.80 8.68 -36.50
N THR A 120 9.52 7.69 -37.36
CA THR A 120 10.55 6.93 -38.11
C THR A 120 10.24 6.79 -39.60
N THR A 121 9.47 7.72 -40.18
CA THR A 121 9.28 7.78 -41.64
C THR A 121 9.47 9.22 -42.10
N HIS A 122 10.67 9.74 -41.90
CA HIS A 122 11.22 10.86 -42.65
C HIS A 122 12.73 10.89 -42.42
N ASP A 123 13.41 9.87 -42.93
CA ASP A 123 14.80 9.92 -43.36
C ASP A 123 14.92 9.01 -44.59
#